data_AF-A0AAW2Z762-F1
#
_entry.id   AF-A0AAW2Z762-F1
#
_cell.length_a   1.000
_cell.length_b   1.000
_cell.length_c   1.000
_cell.angle_alpha   90.00
_cell.angle_beta   90.00
_cell.angle_gamma   90.00
#
_symmetry.space_group_name_H-M   'P 1'
#
loop_
_entity.id
_entity.type
_entity.pdbx_description
1 polymer ?
#
loop_
_entity_poly.entity_id
_entity_poly.type
_entity_poly.pdbx_seq_one_letter_code
_entity_poly.pdbx_strand_id
1 'polypeptide(L)'
;MQRWVVFVTQFLKEVILFISQVLFTQNEAKIEHHNIKSENVIEEFNFVHLSDIHYDFSRTREKEKIFFNYQRVSKELLQSAINKINLHQDKNGPIHAILMTGDYIQYEPDAITGFIDDFLLPLITTVKPSEGTFMVLGNHDHKKKGSKKIITSCLQELKVKYNVHLLENEEDIRDSVFRLKRFNVEIIGFLDYHDPEFNTEYGKLKKISDPKQNHSTRIVLEHNPDTAALLRRESWFFDLMLCGHSHGGQIRVPIPSSLYPKLFDKYDTNIQNICGNTLMFVPLMLILSFLIDRMPSSISIWLRSRWIVMFILRVVKNWQYGKGGLVKVNDDPSLGGRFIYCNRGIATHPPLRFLCSPVVATFNIKKHD
;
A
#
# COMPACT_ATOMS: atom_id res chain seq x y z
N MET A 1 43.33 11.04 26.15
CA MET A 1 42.88 11.76 24.93
C MET A 1 42.80 10.83 23.72
N GLN A 2 43.86 10.09 23.35
CA GLN A 2 43.86 9.16 22.19
C GLN A 2 42.74 8.10 22.18
N ARG A 3 42.45 7.43 23.32
CA ARG A 3 41.37 6.42 23.38
C ARG A 3 39.96 6.99 23.11
N TRP A 4 39.70 8.22 23.54
CA TRP A 4 38.43 8.91 23.28
C TRP A 4 38.30 9.31 21.80
N VAL A 5 39.39 9.77 21.18
CA VAL A 5 39.41 10.08 19.74
C VAL A 5 39.19 8.80 18.91
N VAL A 6 39.81 7.68 19.28
CA VAL A 6 39.58 6.38 18.60
C VAL A 6 38.13 5.92 18.76
N PHE A 7 37.55 6.02 19.96
CA PHE A 7 36.15 5.66 20.18
C PHE A 7 35.18 6.55 19.35
N VAL A 8 35.34 7.87 19.40
CA VAL A 8 34.47 8.81 18.68
C VAL A 8 34.59 8.62 17.17
N THR A 9 35.81 8.43 16.66
CA THR A 9 36.01 8.18 15.22
C THR A 9 35.41 6.85 14.78
N GLN A 10 35.53 5.78 15.58
CA GLN A 10 34.87 4.50 15.26
C GLN A 10 33.35 4.64 15.32
N PHE A 11 32.81 5.27 16.36
CA PHE A 11 31.37 5.52 16.49
C PHE A 11 30.82 6.32 15.30
N LEU A 12 31.50 7.41 14.90
CA LEU A 12 31.10 8.20 13.74
C LEU A 12 31.18 7.38 12.43
N LYS A 13 32.19 6.51 12.27
CA LYS A 13 32.26 5.59 11.12
C LYS A 13 31.07 4.64 11.09
N GLU A 14 30.73 4.00 12.22
CA GLU A 14 29.56 3.12 12.30
C GLU A 14 28.25 3.87 12.01
N VAL A 15 28.10 5.09 12.53
CA VAL A 15 26.93 5.95 12.25
C VAL A 15 26.87 6.31 10.77
N ILE A 16 27.98 6.67 10.15
CA ILE A 16 28.04 6.98 8.71
C ILE A 16 27.72 5.75 7.87
N LEU A 17 28.26 4.58 8.22
CA LEU A 17 27.97 3.30 7.54
C LEU A 17 26.49 2.92 7.69
N PHE A 18 25.93 3.11 8.87
CA PHE A 18 24.51 2.86 9.12
C PHE A 18 23.62 3.82 8.33
N ILE A 19 23.91 5.12 8.36
CA ILE A 19 23.18 6.12 7.57
C ILE A 19 23.31 5.84 6.07
N SER A 20 24.51 5.52 5.59
CA SER A 20 24.73 5.22 4.17
C SER A 20 23.99 3.96 3.73
N GLN A 21 23.95 2.91 4.56
CA GLN A 21 23.16 1.71 4.31
C GLN A 21 21.65 2.02 4.30
N VAL A 22 21.18 2.83 5.25
CA VAL A 22 19.77 3.27 5.31
C VAL A 22 19.39 4.13 4.11
N LEU A 23 20.30 4.95 3.57
CA LEU A 23 20.07 5.77 2.38
C LEU A 23 20.17 4.94 1.09
N PHE A 24 21.16 4.04 0.97
CA PHE A 24 21.35 3.19 -0.20
C PHE A 24 20.19 2.20 -0.39
N THR A 25 19.66 1.65 0.70
CA THR A 25 18.47 0.77 0.67
C THR A 25 17.17 1.46 0.25
N GLN A 26 17.19 2.77 -0.03
CA GLN A 26 16.03 3.51 -0.57
C GLN A 26 16.00 3.56 -2.10
N ASN A 27 17.10 3.23 -2.77
CA ASN A 27 17.19 3.25 -4.23
C ASN A 27 16.90 1.87 -4.87
N GLU A 28 16.61 0.86 -4.06
CA GLU A 28 16.31 -0.50 -4.53
C GLU A 28 14.98 -0.98 -3.93
N ALA A 29 14.10 -1.52 -4.78
CA ALA A 29 12.86 -2.11 -4.33
C ALA A 29 13.11 -3.51 -3.75
N LYS A 30 12.39 -3.85 -2.68
CA LYS A 30 12.38 -5.21 -2.11
C LYS A 30 11.13 -5.96 -2.52
N ILE A 31 11.25 -7.28 -2.65
CA ILE A 31 10.11 -8.18 -2.83
C ILE A 31 9.64 -8.65 -1.45
N GLU A 32 8.35 -8.48 -1.18
CA GLU A 32 7.65 -9.11 -0.06
C GLU A 32 6.67 -10.12 -0.64
N HIS A 33 6.95 -11.42 -0.43
CA HIS A 33 6.16 -12.49 -1.02
C HIS A 33 5.21 -13.11 0.00
N HIS A 34 3.96 -13.32 -0.41
CA HIS A 34 2.89 -13.86 0.43
C HIS A 34 2.20 -15.05 -0.23
N ASN A 35 1.96 -16.09 0.56
CA ASN A 35 1.13 -17.23 0.18
C ASN A 35 -0.17 -17.18 0.97
N ILE A 36 -1.30 -17.12 0.26
CA ILE A 36 -2.65 -17.08 0.81
C ILE A 36 -3.37 -18.36 0.39
N LYS A 37 -4.05 -19.01 1.32
CA LYS A 37 -4.96 -20.11 0.99
C LYS A 37 -6.38 -19.57 0.86
N SER A 38 -7.09 -19.96 -0.20
CA SER A 38 -8.54 -19.74 -0.31
C SER A 38 -9.22 -21.03 -0.77
N GLU A 39 -10.39 -21.32 -0.22
CA GLU A 39 -11.19 -22.51 -0.58
C GLU A 39 -11.83 -22.37 -1.97
N ASN A 40 -12.01 -21.13 -2.42
CA ASN A 40 -12.78 -20.79 -3.60
C ASN A 40 -11.92 -20.71 -4.87
N VAL A 41 -10.60 -20.57 -4.75
CA VAL A 41 -9.73 -20.46 -5.93
C VAL A 41 -9.63 -21.81 -6.64
N ILE A 42 -9.80 -21.81 -7.96
CA ILE A 42 -9.79 -23.05 -8.78
C ILE A 42 -8.36 -23.42 -9.22
N GLU A 43 -7.57 -22.42 -9.59
CA GLU A 43 -6.18 -22.54 -10.03
C GLU A 43 -5.30 -21.60 -9.22
N GLU A 44 -3.99 -21.88 -9.14
CA GLU A 44 -3.02 -21.00 -8.49
C GLU A 44 -3.03 -19.60 -9.14
N PHE A 45 -3.35 -18.57 -8.35
CA PHE A 45 -3.44 -17.19 -8.83
C PHE A 45 -2.29 -16.34 -8.28
N ASN A 46 -1.29 -16.10 -9.14
CA ASN A 46 -0.16 -15.21 -8.90
C ASN A 46 -0.45 -13.77 -9.32
N PHE A 47 -0.16 -12.80 -8.46
CA PHE A 47 -0.24 -11.39 -8.82
C PHE A 47 0.80 -10.54 -8.09
N VAL A 48 1.01 -9.33 -8.60
CA VAL A 48 1.84 -8.30 -7.98
C VAL A 48 0.95 -7.19 -7.44
N HIS A 49 1.31 -6.63 -6.30
CA HIS A 49 0.68 -5.44 -5.74
C HIS A 49 1.67 -4.30 -5.57
N LEU A 50 1.30 -3.13 -6.08
CA LEU A 50 2.05 -1.88 -6.04
C LEU A 50 1.16 -0.74 -5.56
N SER A 51 1.74 0.27 -4.91
CA SER A 51 1.00 1.42 -4.41
C SER A 51 1.95 2.60 -4.18
N ASP A 52 1.40 3.81 -4.05
CA ASP A 52 2.10 5.01 -3.58
C ASP A 52 3.39 5.29 -4.37
N ILE A 53 3.23 5.46 -5.69
CA ILE A 53 4.32 5.69 -6.65
C ILE A 53 4.71 7.17 -6.68
N HIS A 54 3.75 8.09 -6.48
CA HIS A 54 3.95 9.54 -6.46
C HIS A 54 4.98 10.06 -7.48
N TYR A 55 4.78 9.72 -8.74
CA TYR A 55 5.76 9.93 -9.81
C TYR A 55 6.18 11.40 -10.04
N ASP A 56 5.32 12.34 -9.62
CA ASP A 56 5.42 13.79 -9.78
C ASP A 56 6.78 14.42 -9.38
N PHE A 57 6.98 15.67 -9.78
CA PHE A 57 8.18 16.43 -9.47
C PHE A 57 8.04 17.19 -8.14
N SER A 58 9.13 17.31 -7.40
CA SER A 58 9.21 18.20 -6.25
C SER A 58 9.11 19.65 -6.72
N ARG A 59 8.19 20.43 -6.10
CA ARG A 59 7.99 21.85 -6.38
C ARG A 59 8.44 22.69 -5.20
N THR A 60 9.23 23.73 -5.46
CA THR A 60 9.34 24.88 -4.55
C THR A 60 8.63 26.08 -5.18
N ARG A 61 7.80 26.75 -4.38
CA ARG A 61 7.19 28.02 -4.77
C ARG A 61 8.01 29.16 -4.20
N GLU A 62 8.48 30.05 -5.08
CA GLU A 62 9.07 31.33 -4.70
C GLU A 62 8.31 32.46 -5.39
N LYS A 63 7.63 33.30 -4.60
CA LYS A 63 6.97 34.55 -5.02
C LYS A 63 6.08 34.45 -6.28
N GLU A 64 5.35 33.34 -6.47
CA GLU A 64 4.48 32.99 -7.63
C GLU A 64 5.13 32.18 -8.77
N LYS A 65 6.45 31.97 -8.77
CA LYS A 65 7.10 31.03 -9.69
C LYS A 65 7.16 29.62 -9.11
N ILE A 66 6.89 28.62 -9.97
CA ILE A 66 7.02 27.20 -9.65
C ILE A 66 8.38 26.73 -10.18
N PHE A 67 9.23 26.24 -9.28
CA PHE A 67 10.49 25.58 -9.63
C PHE A 67 10.31 24.08 -9.46
N PHE A 68 10.67 23.32 -10.50
CA PHE A 68 10.72 21.86 -10.45
C PHE A 68 12.15 21.44 -10.10
N ASN A 69 12.36 20.85 -8.93
CA ASN A 69 13.70 20.63 -8.39
C ASN A 69 14.27 19.24 -8.71
N TYR A 70 13.45 18.20 -8.58
CA TYR A 70 13.83 16.80 -8.88
C TYR A 70 12.58 15.91 -8.90
N GLN A 71 12.66 14.78 -9.59
CA GLN A 71 11.61 13.76 -9.61
C GLN A 71 11.48 13.07 -8.23
N ARG A 72 10.26 12.95 -7.69
CA ARG A 72 10.05 12.41 -6.32
C ARG A 72 10.44 10.95 -6.18
N VAL A 73 10.35 10.20 -7.27
CA VAL A 73 10.80 8.82 -7.39
C VAL A 73 11.87 8.75 -8.47
N SER A 74 12.98 8.06 -8.20
CA SER A 74 14.03 7.91 -9.20
C SER A 74 13.65 6.85 -10.24
N LYS A 75 14.06 7.06 -11.50
CA LYS A 75 13.85 6.07 -12.56
C LYS A 75 14.58 4.76 -12.24
N GLU A 76 15.72 4.84 -11.54
CA GLU A 76 16.49 3.68 -11.09
C GLU A 76 15.69 2.81 -10.10
N LEU A 77 14.95 3.44 -9.17
CA LEU A 77 14.09 2.71 -8.22
C LEU A 77 12.91 2.06 -8.94
N LEU A 78 12.28 2.76 -9.89
CA LEU A 78 11.20 2.23 -10.72
C LEU A 78 11.69 1.02 -11.55
N GLN A 79 12.85 1.16 -12.20
CA GLN A 79 13.46 0.06 -12.95
C GLN A 79 13.88 -1.10 -12.04
N SER A 80 14.39 -0.81 -10.84
CA SER A 80 14.69 -1.82 -9.83
C SER A 80 13.45 -2.64 -9.46
N ALA A 81 12.29 -1.99 -9.26
CA ALA A 81 11.02 -2.67 -9.01
C ALA A 81 10.64 -3.60 -10.15
N ILE A 82 10.69 -3.13 -11.40
CA ILE A 82 10.38 -3.95 -12.60
C ILE A 82 11.32 -5.16 -12.68
N ASN A 83 12.62 -4.95 -12.51
CA ASN A 83 13.62 -6.02 -12.57
C ASN A 83 13.38 -7.08 -11.48
N LYS A 84 13.06 -6.64 -10.26
CA LYS A 84 12.75 -7.54 -9.14
C LYS A 84 11.49 -8.36 -9.39
N ILE A 85 10.46 -7.76 -10.00
CA ILE A 85 9.24 -8.46 -10.39
C ILE A 85 9.55 -9.50 -11.46
N ASN A 86 10.29 -9.13 -12.50
CA ASN A 86 10.65 -10.06 -13.57
C ASN A 86 11.47 -11.24 -13.04
N LEU A 87 12.47 -10.98 -12.20
CA LEU A 87 13.24 -12.02 -11.53
C LEU A 87 12.40 -12.91 -10.60
N HIS A 88 11.36 -12.35 -9.98
CA HIS A 88 10.41 -13.13 -9.18
C HIS A 88 9.55 -14.04 -10.07
N GLN A 89 9.05 -13.53 -11.19
CA GLN A 89 8.30 -14.28 -12.20
C GLN A 89 9.12 -15.45 -12.76
N ASP A 90 10.39 -15.20 -13.14
CA ASP A 90 11.28 -16.25 -13.67
C ASP A 90 11.46 -17.42 -12.67
N LYS A 91 11.39 -17.14 -11.37
CA LYS A 91 11.58 -18.13 -10.31
C LYS A 91 10.30 -18.83 -9.84
N ASN A 92 9.17 -18.13 -9.85
CA ASN A 92 7.93 -18.57 -9.19
C ASN A 92 6.78 -18.82 -10.18
N GLY A 93 7.01 -18.63 -11.47
CA GLY A 93 6.01 -18.81 -12.52
C GLY A 93 5.33 -17.50 -12.92
N PRO A 94 4.42 -17.57 -13.90
CA PRO A 94 3.81 -16.38 -14.51
C PRO A 94 3.04 -15.56 -13.48
N ILE A 95 3.13 -14.25 -13.60
CA ILE A 95 2.25 -13.30 -12.91
C ILE A 95 0.99 -13.16 -13.76
N HIS A 96 -0.17 -13.46 -13.19
CA HIS A 96 -1.45 -13.38 -13.89
C HIS A 96 -2.02 -11.96 -13.87
N ALA A 97 -1.80 -11.19 -12.80
CA ALA A 97 -2.31 -9.83 -12.68
C ALA A 97 -1.32 -8.87 -12.00
N ILE A 98 -1.46 -7.58 -12.33
CA ILE A 98 -0.86 -6.49 -11.56
C ILE A 98 -2.00 -5.71 -10.91
N LEU A 99 -1.96 -5.54 -9.59
CA LEU A 99 -2.95 -4.82 -8.81
C LEU A 99 -2.31 -3.55 -8.26
N MET A 100 -2.94 -2.39 -8.46
CA MET A 100 -2.43 -1.11 -7.99
C MET A 100 -3.47 -0.34 -7.19
N THR A 101 -3.08 0.18 -6.02
CA THR A 101 -4.01 0.78 -5.06
C THR A 101 -3.82 2.27 -4.91
N GLY A 102 -3.57 3.01 -5.99
CA GLY A 102 -3.62 4.47 -6.00
C GLY A 102 -2.33 5.21 -5.62
N ASP A 103 -2.44 6.53 -5.63
CA ASP A 103 -1.36 7.51 -5.43
C ASP A 103 -0.26 7.38 -6.50
N TYR A 104 -0.70 7.40 -7.76
CA TYR A 104 0.19 7.39 -8.93
C TYR A 104 0.95 8.70 -9.07
N ILE A 105 0.24 9.81 -8.84
CA ILE A 105 0.80 11.16 -8.82
C ILE A 105 0.79 11.74 -7.40
N GLN A 106 1.46 12.88 -7.20
CA GLN A 106 1.47 13.55 -5.89
C GLN A 106 0.57 14.79 -5.86
N TYR A 107 0.67 15.65 -6.88
CA TYR A 107 -0.04 16.92 -6.95
C TYR A 107 -0.49 17.26 -8.37
N GLU A 108 0.35 17.01 -9.37
CA GLU A 108 0.15 17.46 -10.74
C GLU A 108 -0.48 16.37 -11.60
N PRO A 109 -1.72 16.56 -12.09
CA PRO A 109 -2.38 15.56 -12.92
C PRO A 109 -1.62 15.27 -14.21
N ASP A 110 -0.97 16.26 -14.81
CA ASP A 110 -0.20 16.08 -16.05
C ASP A 110 1.00 15.14 -15.88
N ALA A 111 1.45 14.90 -14.63
CA ALA A 111 2.51 13.93 -14.36
C ALA A 111 2.07 12.47 -14.61
N ILE A 112 0.78 12.22 -14.82
CA ILE A 112 0.25 10.88 -15.12
C ILE A 112 0.85 10.32 -16.42
N THR A 113 1.11 11.15 -17.42
CA THR A 113 1.72 10.69 -18.68
C THR A 113 3.13 10.18 -18.46
N GLY A 114 3.93 10.89 -17.66
CA GLY A 114 5.26 10.43 -17.26
C GLY A 114 5.21 9.14 -16.44
N PHE A 115 4.26 9.02 -15.50
CA PHE A 115 4.04 7.76 -14.76
C PHE A 115 3.73 6.59 -15.72
N ILE A 116 2.88 6.83 -16.71
CA ILE A 116 2.50 5.83 -17.71
C ILE A 116 3.73 5.40 -18.52
N ASP A 117 4.46 6.37 -19.07
CA ASP A 117 5.56 6.13 -19.99
C ASP A 117 6.81 5.55 -19.32
N ASP A 118 7.17 6.07 -18.15
CA ASP A 118 8.40 5.66 -17.45
C ASP A 118 8.22 4.42 -16.57
N PHE A 119 6.98 4.08 -16.17
CA PHE A 119 6.76 2.97 -15.24
C PHE A 119 5.67 2.00 -15.68
N LEU A 120 4.43 2.45 -15.89
CA LEU A 120 3.31 1.52 -16.12
C LEU A 120 3.52 0.71 -17.40
N LEU A 121 3.85 1.36 -18.53
CA LEU A 121 4.08 0.67 -19.80
C LEU A 121 5.32 -0.26 -19.74
N PRO A 122 6.49 0.17 -19.24
CA PRO A 122 7.62 -0.73 -19.02
C PRO A 122 7.29 -1.93 -18.12
N LEU A 123 6.52 -1.71 -17.06
CA LEU A 123 6.11 -2.77 -16.14
C LEU A 123 5.22 -3.80 -16.84
N ILE A 124 4.12 -3.39 -17.46
CA ILE A 124 3.17 -4.32 -18.08
C ILE A 124 3.78 -5.04 -19.29
N THR A 125 4.68 -4.39 -20.03
CA THR A 125 5.35 -5.00 -21.19
C THR A 125 6.44 -6.00 -20.79
N THR A 126 7.07 -5.78 -19.63
CA THR A 126 8.04 -6.73 -19.06
C THR A 126 7.33 -7.93 -18.44
N VAL A 127 6.33 -7.68 -17.59
CA VAL A 127 5.64 -8.72 -16.82
C VAL A 127 4.68 -9.52 -17.68
N LYS A 128 3.95 -8.85 -18.59
CA LYS A 128 2.92 -9.43 -19.47
C LYS A 128 1.84 -10.21 -18.69
N PRO A 129 1.12 -9.56 -17.77
CA PRO A 129 0.10 -10.24 -16.96
C PRO A 129 -1.03 -10.78 -17.85
N SER A 130 -1.32 -12.08 -17.74
CA SER A 130 -2.30 -12.76 -18.61
C SER A 130 -3.73 -12.26 -18.45
N GLU A 131 -4.11 -11.82 -17.25
CA GLU A 131 -5.45 -11.35 -16.91
C GLU A 131 -5.58 -9.82 -16.95
N GLY A 132 -4.46 -9.10 -16.86
CA GLY A 132 -4.40 -7.65 -16.99
C GLY A 132 -3.88 -6.91 -15.76
N THR A 133 -4.05 -5.59 -15.80
CA THR A 133 -3.69 -4.68 -14.70
C THR A 133 -4.95 -4.04 -14.14
N PHE A 134 -5.14 -4.08 -12.82
CA PHE A 134 -6.33 -3.58 -12.14
C PHE A 134 -5.94 -2.48 -11.16
N MET A 135 -6.60 -1.33 -11.26
CA MET A 135 -6.16 -0.10 -10.62
C MET A 135 -7.35 0.56 -9.91
N VAL A 136 -7.09 1.17 -8.75
CA VAL A 136 -7.96 2.17 -8.10
C VAL A 136 -7.16 3.45 -7.88
N LEU A 137 -7.80 4.57 -7.62
CA LEU A 137 -7.18 5.86 -7.37
C LEU A 137 -6.94 6.06 -5.86
N GLY A 138 -5.96 6.90 -5.54
CA GLY A 138 -5.68 7.31 -4.17
C GLY A 138 -6.05 8.76 -3.92
N ASN A 139 -5.96 9.20 -2.67
CA ASN A 139 -6.32 10.56 -2.28
C ASN A 139 -5.45 11.63 -2.99
N HIS A 140 -4.23 11.31 -3.41
CA HIS A 140 -3.39 12.24 -4.17
C HIS A 140 -3.81 12.39 -5.63
N ASP A 141 -4.39 11.35 -6.22
CA ASP A 141 -4.91 11.38 -7.59
C ASP A 141 -6.15 12.30 -7.71
N HIS A 142 -6.77 12.65 -6.58
CA HIS A 142 -7.95 13.54 -6.49
C HIS A 142 -7.61 14.95 -5.97
N LYS A 143 -6.34 15.20 -5.65
CA LYS A 143 -5.94 16.35 -4.81
C LYS A 143 -6.24 17.73 -5.39
N LYS A 144 -6.23 17.86 -6.73
CA LYS A 144 -6.65 19.10 -7.41
C LYS A 144 -7.95 18.88 -8.14
N LYS A 145 -8.74 19.95 -8.23
CA LYS A 145 -9.94 19.98 -9.05
C LYS A 145 -9.59 19.60 -10.49
N GLY A 146 -10.24 18.57 -11.00
CA GLY A 146 -10.01 18.04 -12.36
C GLY A 146 -8.95 16.94 -12.45
N SER A 147 -8.17 16.65 -11.39
CA SER A 147 -7.15 15.59 -11.44
C SER A 147 -7.74 14.22 -11.75
N LYS A 148 -8.81 13.83 -11.04
CA LYS A 148 -9.53 12.57 -11.26
C LYS A 148 -9.86 12.39 -12.75
N LYS A 149 -10.50 13.40 -13.35
CA LYS A 149 -10.89 13.36 -14.77
C LYS A 149 -9.70 13.15 -15.70
N ILE A 150 -8.61 13.92 -15.53
CA ILE A 150 -7.41 13.81 -16.37
C ILE A 150 -6.80 12.41 -16.25
N ILE A 151 -6.59 11.94 -15.01
CA ILE A 151 -5.98 10.64 -14.73
C ILE A 151 -6.83 9.50 -15.27
N THR A 152 -8.13 9.51 -14.96
CA THR A 152 -9.09 8.50 -15.45
C THR A 152 -9.12 8.46 -16.98
N SER A 153 -9.16 9.61 -17.66
CA SER A 153 -9.12 9.64 -19.13
C SER A 153 -7.84 9.00 -19.69
N CYS A 154 -6.67 9.35 -19.15
CA CYS A 154 -5.41 8.74 -19.57
C CYS A 154 -5.35 7.23 -19.31
N LEU A 155 -5.83 6.75 -18.16
CA LEU A 155 -5.85 5.32 -17.84
C LEU A 155 -6.88 4.54 -18.68
N GLN A 156 -8.02 5.15 -19.00
CA GLN A 156 -9.04 4.53 -19.85
C GLN A 156 -8.54 4.26 -21.28
N GLU A 157 -7.68 5.12 -21.82
CA GLU A 157 -7.04 4.89 -23.13
C GLU A 157 -6.18 3.61 -23.16
N LEU A 158 -5.65 3.18 -22.00
CA LEU A 158 -4.85 1.97 -21.87
C LEU A 158 -5.68 0.68 -21.82
N LYS A 159 -6.99 0.77 -21.58
CA LYS A 159 -7.87 -0.40 -21.42
C LYS A 159 -7.86 -1.31 -22.65
N VAL A 160 -8.10 -0.73 -23.82
CA VAL A 160 -8.21 -1.50 -25.08
C VAL A 160 -6.84 -2.03 -25.53
N LYS A 161 -5.80 -1.22 -25.40
CA LYS A 161 -4.48 -1.55 -25.96
C LYS A 161 -3.64 -2.44 -25.05
N TYR A 162 -3.78 -2.29 -23.73
CA TYR A 162 -2.88 -2.91 -22.76
C TYR A 162 -3.60 -3.66 -21.64
N ASN A 163 -4.92 -3.85 -21.73
CA ASN A 163 -5.71 -4.58 -20.74
C ASN A 163 -5.58 -4.00 -19.31
N VAL A 164 -5.59 -2.67 -19.23
CA VAL A 164 -5.55 -1.90 -17.98
C VAL A 164 -6.97 -1.50 -17.58
N HIS A 165 -7.42 -1.90 -16.40
CA HIS A 165 -8.77 -1.65 -15.89
C HIS A 165 -8.70 -0.75 -14.67
N LEU A 166 -9.26 0.45 -14.79
CA LEU A 166 -9.57 1.28 -13.63
C LEU A 166 -10.91 0.79 -13.04
N LEU A 167 -10.88 0.26 -11.82
CA LEU A 167 -12.02 -0.30 -11.10
C LEU A 167 -12.73 0.76 -10.25
N GLU A 168 -12.88 1.95 -10.82
CA GLU A 168 -13.63 3.06 -10.25
C GLU A 168 -14.45 3.68 -11.38
N ASN A 169 -15.74 3.36 -11.46
CA ASN A 169 -16.63 4.01 -12.41
C ASN A 169 -17.90 4.51 -11.71
N GLU A 170 -18.08 5.82 -11.73
CA GLU A 170 -19.27 6.50 -11.19
C GLU A 170 -20.53 6.22 -12.03
N GLU A 171 -20.36 5.86 -13.32
CA GLU A 171 -21.46 5.64 -14.26
C GLU A 171 -22.11 4.25 -14.10
N ASP A 172 -21.33 3.17 -14.14
CA ASP A 172 -21.80 1.80 -13.85
C ASP A 172 -20.93 1.14 -12.78
N ILE A 173 -21.55 0.91 -11.61
CA ILE A 173 -20.94 0.23 -10.47
C ILE A 173 -20.40 -1.17 -10.79
N ARG A 174 -20.86 -1.80 -11.88
CA ARG A 174 -20.34 -3.10 -12.34
C ARG A 174 -18.89 -3.01 -12.80
N ASP A 175 -18.43 -1.86 -13.26
CA ASP A 175 -17.04 -1.68 -13.66
C ASP A 175 -16.07 -1.66 -12.48
N SER A 176 -16.57 -1.44 -11.25
CA SER A 176 -15.78 -1.63 -10.01
C SER A 176 -15.58 -3.11 -9.66
N VAL A 177 -16.16 -4.07 -10.40
CA VAL A 177 -16.03 -5.51 -10.13
C VAL A 177 -15.55 -6.26 -11.38
N PHE A 178 -14.32 -6.76 -11.34
CA PHE A 178 -13.77 -7.61 -12.39
C PHE A 178 -13.77 -9.09 -12.00
N ARG A 179 -14.18 -9.97 -12.92
CA ARG A 179 -14.32 -11.41 -12.66
C ARG A 179 -13.34 -12.24 -13.49
N LEU A 180 -12.39 -12.84 -12.82
CA LEU A 180 -11.43 -13.79 -13.40
C LEU A 180 -11.99 -15.20 -13.32
N LYS A 181 -12.83 -15.56 -14.29
CA LYS A 181 -13.54 -16.85 -14.31
C LYS A 181 -12.59 -18.05 -14.24
N ARG A 182 -11.42 -17.95 -14.87
CA ARG A 182 -10.39 -19.01 -14.86
C ARG A 182 -9.96 -19.38 -13.44
N PHE A 183 -9.77 -18.39 -12.57
CA PHE A 183 -9.29 -18.59 -11.21
C PHE A 183 -10.42 -18.65 -10.18
N ASN A 184 -11.66 -18.31 -10.57
CA ASN A 184 -12.77 -18.00 -9.66
C ASN A 184 -12.40 -16.91 -8.64
N VAL A 185 -11.84 -15.81 -9.17
CA VAL A 185 -11.44 -14.64 -8.39
C VAL A 185 -12.27 -13.43 -8.82
N GLU A 186 -12.76 -12.67 -7.86
CA GLU A 186 -13.33 -11.34 -8.07
C GLU A 186 -12.36 -10.28 -7.53
N ILE A 187 -12.06 -9.29 -8.36
CA ILE A 187 -11.29 -8.11 -7.98
C ILE A 187 -12.28 -6.95 -7.88
N ILE A 188 -12.35 -6.32 -6.71
CA ILE A 188 -13.35 -5.30 -6.39
C ILE A 188 -12.61 -4.01 -6.02
N GLY A 189 -12.78 -2.97 -6.81
CA GLY A 189 -12.30 -1.63 -6.50
C GLY A 189 -13.30 -0.85 -5.65
N PHE A 190 -12.78 -0.07 -4.72
CA PHE A 190 -13.52 0.99 -4.03
C PHE A 190 -12.80 2.31 -4.29
N LEU A 191 -13.57 3.40 -4.31
CA LEU A 191 -13.03 4.74 -4.18
C LEU A 191 -12.24 4.89 -2.87
N ASP A 192 -11.32 5.85 -2.84
CA ASP A 192 -10.63 6.26 -1.62
C ASP A 192 -11.63 6.58 -0.49
N TYR A 193 -11.34 6.11 0.73
CA TYR A 193 -12.19 6.29 1.91
C TYR A 193 -12.60 7.74 2.21
N HIS A 194 -11.81 8.73 1.77
CA HIS A 194 -12.10 10.15 1.95
C HIS A 194 -12.75 10.81 0.74
N ASP A 195 -13.00 10.07 -0.34
CA ASP A 195 -13.80 10.55 -1.47
C ASP A 195 -15.25 10.83 -1.01
N PRO A 196 -15.82 12.00 -1.33
CA PRO A 196 -17.20 12.33 -0.98
C PRO A 196 -18.24 11.31 -1.46
N GLU A 197 -17.95 10.57 -2.52
CA GLU A 197 -18.87 9.60 -3.13
C GLU A 197 -18.70 8.17 -2.57
N PHE A 198 -17.68 7.92 -1.74
CA PHE A 198 -17.41 6.61 -1.13
C PHE A 198 -18.65 6.00 -0.45
N ASN A 199 -19.34 6.80 0.37
CA ASN A 199 -20.69 6.57 0.91
C ASN A 199 -21.64 5.84 -0.06
N THR A 200 -21.82 6.47 -1.20
CA THR A 200 -22.81 6.13 -2.20
C THR A 200 -22.37 4.89 -2.97
N GLU A 201 -21.10 4.84 -3.38
CA GLU A 201 -20.52 3.71 -4.09
C GLU A 201 -20.55 2.44 -3.23
N TYR A 202 -20.08 2.52 -1.97
CA TYR A 202 -20.11 1.42 -1.01
C TYR A 202 -21.52 0.82 -0.89
N GLY A 203 -22.54 1.67 -0.76
CA GLY A 203 -23.94 1.24 -0.70
C GLY A 203 -24.44 0.53 -1.96
N LYS A 204 -23.95 0.91 -3.14
CA LYS A 204 -24.26 0.23 -4.42
C LYS A 204 -23.50 -1.11 -4.53
N LEU A 205 -22.20 -1.13 -4.21
CA LEU A 205 -21.36 -2.34 -4.22
C LEU A 205 -21.93 -3.42 -3.29
N LYS A 206 -22.37 -3.04 -2.08
CA LYS A 206 -23.00 -3.96 -1.12
C LYS A 206 -24.22 -4.69 -1.70
N LYS A 207 -24.93 -4.11 -2.66
CA LYS A 207 -26.10 -4.73 -3.31
C LYS A 207 -25.74 -5.71 -4.43
N ILE A 208 -24.64 -5.45 -5.15
CA ILE A 208 -24.23 -6.27 -6.31
C ILE A 208 -23.16 -7.32 -5.97
N SER A 209 -22.49 -7.15 -4.83
CA SER A 209 -21.45 -8.05 -4.31
C SER A 209 -21.89 -8.66 -2.98
N ASP A 210 -23.10 -9.21 -2.94
CA ASP A 210 -23.63 -9.87 -1.74
C ASP A 210 -22.70 -11.04 -1.34
N PRO A 211 -22.11 -11.02 -0.13
CA PRO A 211 -21.34 -12.13 0.43
C PRO A 211 -22.04 -13.49 0.37
N LYS A 212 -23.38 -13.52 0.51
CA LYS A 212 -24.15 -14.75 0.61
C LYS A 212 -24.39 -15.45 -0.73
N GLN A 213 -24.08 -14.78 -1.84
CA GLN A 213 -24.39 -15.27 -3.19
C GLN A 213 -23.16 -15.70 -3.98
N ASN A 214 -21.95 -15.52 -3.45
CA ASN A 214 -20.74 -15.64 -4.26
C ASN A 214 -19.69 -16.54 -3.62
N HIS A 215 -19.34 -17.61 -4.34
CA HIS A 215 -18.37 -18.62 -3.94
C HIS A 215 -16.99 -18.38 -4.59
N SER A 216 -16.65 -17.13 -4.90
CA SER A 216 -15.36 -16.75 -5.47
C SER A 216 -14.41 -16.25 -4.40
N THR A 217 -13.10 -16.36 -4.66
CA THR A 217 -12.09 -15.64 -3.86
C THR A 217 -12.24 -14.16 -4.13
N ARG A 218 -12.39 -13.32 -3.10
CA ARG A 218 -12.57 -11.87 -3.26
C ARG A 218 -11.32 -11.10 -2.84
N ILE A 219 -10.78 -10.33 -3.79
CA ILE A 219 -9.69 -9.37 -3.58
C ILE A 219 -10.25 -7.96 -3.66
N VAL A 220 -10.12 -7.19 -2.59
CA VAL A 220 -10.49 -5.78 -2.53
C VAL A 220 -9.27 -4.91 -2.81
N LEU A 221 -9.43 -3.94 -3.71
CA LEU A 221 -8.49 -2.85 -3.93
C LEU A 221 -9.10 -1.58 -3.37
N GLU A 222 -8.45 -0.97 -2.39
CA GLU A 222 -8.85 0.34 -1.88
C GLU A 222 -7.62 1.03 -1.31
N HIS A 223 -7.47 2.34 -1.53
CA HIS A 223 -6.24 3.03 -1.19
C HIS A 223 -6.02 3.15 0.33
N ASN A 224 -7.06 3.45 1.11
CA ASN A 224 -6.96 3.83 2.51
C ASN A 224 -7.25 2.68 3.51
N PRO A 225 -6.27 2.25 4.32
CA PRO A 225 -6.43 1.14 5.26
C PRO A 225 -7.56 1.31 6.30
N ASP A 226 -8.10 2.51 6.52
CA ASP A 226 -9.26 2.72 7.40
C ASP A 226 -10.55 2.07 6.89
N THR A 227 -10.68 1.84 5.57
CA THR A 227 -11.81 1.10 4.98
C THR A 227 -11.96 -0.30 5.58
N ALA A 228 -10.86 -0.94 5.96
CA ALA A 228 -10.90 -2.24 6.63
C ALA A 228 -11.75 -2.25 7.91
N ALA A 229 -11.70 -1.17 8.70
CA ALA A 229 -12.50 -1.08 9.92
C ALA A 229 -14.01 -1.02 9.61
N LEU A 230 -14.38 -0.35 8.51
CA LEU A 230 -15.76 -0.30 8.02
C LEU A 230 -16.20 -1.69 7.53
N LEU A 231 -15.43 -2.32 6.63
CA LEU A 231 -15.78 -3.63 6.07
C LEU A 231 -15.92 -4.70 7.18
N ARG A 232 -15.04 -4.65 8.19
CA ARG A 232 -15.13 -5.49 9.38
C ARG A 232 -16.42 -5.29 10.16
N ARG A 233 -16.71 -4.04 10.52
CA ARG A 233 -17.92 -3.70 11.29
C ARG A 233 -19.20 -4.14 10.58
N GLU A 234 -19.21 -4.06 9.26
CA GLU A 234 -20.36 -4.37 8.42
C GLU A 234 -20.42 -5.83 7.97
N SER A 235 -19.46 -6.67 8.40
CA SER A 235 -19.34 -8.07 7.97
C SER A 235 -19.32 -8.23 6.45
N TRP A 236 -18.60 -7.34 5.77
CA TRP A 236 -18.46 -7.39 4.31
C TRP A 236 -17.40 -8.43 3.94
N PHE A 237 -17.78 -9.43 3.15
CA PHE A 237 -16.92 -10.59 2.86
C PHE A 237 -15.78 -10.25 1.90
N PHE A 238 -14.56 -10.60 2.29
CA PHE A 238 -13.38 -10.63 1.42
C PHE A 238 -12.32 -11.62 1.91
N ASP A 239 -11.57 -12.20 1.00
CA ASP A 239 -10.40 -13.02 1.34
C ASP A 239 -9.18 -12.13 1.63
N LEU A 240 -8.98 -11.12 0.79
CA LEU A 240 -7.81 -10.25 0.85
C LEU A 240 -8.20 -8.81 0.49
N MET A 241 -7.85 -7.85 1.34
CA MET A 241 -7.88 -6.43 1.01
C MET A 241 -6.45 -5.93 0.81
N LEU A 242 -6.21 -5.23 -0.29
CA LEU A 242 -4.95 -4.59 -0.63
C LEU A 242 -5.13 -3.07 -0.53
N CYS A 243 -4.20 -2.41 0.15
CA CYS A 243 -4.22 -0.95 0.31
C CYS A 243 -2.83 -0.32 0.37
N GLY A 244 -2.79 1.01 0.39
CA GLY A 244 -1.59 1.84 0.42
C GLY A 244 -1.68 2.93 1.49
N HIS A 245 -1.50 4.19 1.08
CA HIS A 245 -1.76 5.44 1.81
C HIS A 245 -0.77 5.77 2.93
N SER A 246 -0.43 4.76 3.74
CA SER A 246 0.39 4.94 4.93
C SER A 246 1.89 4.90 4.66
N HIS A 247 2.31 4.41 3.48
CA HIS A 247 3.69 4.02 3.16
C HIS A 247 4.35 3.11 4.21
N GLY A 248 3.56 2.31 4.95
CA GLY A 248 4.02 1.54 6.10
C GLY A 248 4.63 2.38 7.22
N GLY A 249 4.22 3.65 7.31
CA GLY A 249 4.62 4.65 8.29
C GLY A 249 5.94 5.37 8.02
N GLN A 250 6.66 5.04 6.93
CA GLN A 250 7.95 5.59 6.48
C GLN A 250 9.14 5.50 7.45
N ILE A 251 8.92 5.77 8.74
CA ILE A 251 9.89 5.74 9.84
C ILE A 251 9.50 4.59 10.76
N ARG A 252 10.37 3.58 10.83
CA ARG A 252 10.19 2.42 11.70
C ARG A 252 11.27 2.38 12.76
N VAL A 253 10.89 1.98 13.97
CA VAL A 253 11.78 1.86 15.12
C VAL A 253 11.97 0.37 15.44
N PRO A 254 13.21 -0.09 15.67
CA PRO A 254 13.44 -1.45 16.17
C PRO A 254 12.96 -1.56 17.61
N ILE A 255 12.10 -2.53 17.90
CA ILE A 255 11.68 -2.90 19.25
C ILE A 255 11.94 -4.39 19.48
N PRO A 256 12.26 -4.83 20.71
CA PRO A 256 12.33 -6.24 21.04
C PRO A 256 11.05 -6.98 20.63
N SER A 257 11.18 -8.09 19.90
CA SER A 257 10.04 -8.88 19.43
C SER A 257 9.16 -9.37 20.59
N SER A 258 9.74 -9.63 21.76
CA SER A 258 9.03 -9.99 22.98
C SER A 258 8.13 -8.88 23.56
N LEU A 259 8.37 -7.61 23.21
CA LEU A 259 7.51 -6.50 23.60
C LEU A 259 6.35 -6.32 22.62
N TYR A 260 6.43 -6.84 21.39
CA TYR A 260 5.41 -6.61 20.38
C TYR A 260 4.03 -7.15 20.80
N PRO A 261 3.85 -8.41 21.24
CA PRO A 261 2.55 -8.90 21.68
C PRO A 261 2.01 -8.09 22.88
N LYS A 262 2.87 -7.78 23.86
CA LYS A 262 2.48 -7.02 25.06
C LYS A 262 1.97 -5.61 24.74
N LEU A 263 2.56 -4.98 23.72
CA LEU A 263 2.13 -3.67 23.25
C LEU A 263 0.91 -3.83 22.33
N PHE A 264 0.93 -4.72 21.36
CA PHE A 264 -0.01 -4.68 20.24
C PHE A 264 -1.05 -5.82 20.21
N ASP A 265 -1.19 -6.63 21.28
CA ASP A 265 -2.15 -7.75 21.38
C ASP A 265 -3.59 -7.33 21.04
N LYS A 266 -4.01 -6.14 21.47
CA LYS A 266 -5.36 -5.60 21.19
C LYS A 266 -5.62 -5.39 19.69
N TYR A 267 -4.57 -5.35 18.87
CA TYR A 267 -4.70 -5.16 17.44
C TYR A 267 -4.89 -6.48 16.67
N ASP A 268 -4.90 -7.64 17.36
CA ASP A 268 -5.37 -8.95 16.88
C ASP A 268 -4.88 -9.32 15.47
N THR A 269 -3.63 -9.01 15.19
CA THR A 269 -2.99 -9.36 13.92
C THR A 269 -1.98 -10.45 14.21
N ASN A 270 -2.24 -11.67 13.76
CA ASN A 270 -1.21 -12.68 13.60
C ASN A 270 -0.22 -12.17 12.53
N ILE A 271 0.73 -11.31 12.93
CA ILE A 271 1.89 -11.01 12.10
C ILE A 271 2.67 -12.31 12.03
N GLN A 272 2.85 -12.84 10.83
CA GLN A 272 3.81 -13.92 10.64
C GLN A 272 5.18 -13.42 11.10
N ASN A 273 5.63 -13.96 12.23
CA ASN A 273 6.98 -13.82 12.72
C ASN A 273 7.93 -14.14 11.57
N ILE A 274 8.76 -13.18 11.17
CA ILE A 274 10.00 -13.53 10.50
C ILE A 274 10.83 -14.22 11.58
N CYS A 275 10.76 -15.56 11.60
CA CYS A 275 11.49 -16.43 12.50
C CYS A 275 12.98 -16.01 12.52
N GLY A 276 13.47 -15.63 13.71
CA GLY A 276 14.92 -15.50 13.98
C GLY A 276 15.40 -14.14 14.51
N ASN A 277 14.63 -13.06 14.40
CA ASN A 277 15.11 -11.74 14.83
C ASN A 277 14.65 -11.34 16.24
N THR A 278 15.61 -10.96 17.09
CA THR A 278 15.38 -10.34 18.41
C THR A 278 14.63 -9.00 18.30
N LEU A 279 14.67 -8.35 17.13
CA LEU A 279 14.09 -7.02 16.90
C LEU A 279 13.04 -7.03 15.78
N MET A 280 11.93 -6.34 16.03
CA MET A 280 10.88 -6.02 15.06
C MET A 280 10.91 -4.52 14.73
N PHE A 281 10.81 -4.18 13.45
CA PHE A 281 10.72 -2.79 13.01
C PHE A 281 9.26 -2.36 12.92
N VAL A 282 8.83 -1.49 13.83
CA VAL A 282 7.43 -1.06 13.96
C VAL A 282 7.30 0.41 13.56
N PRO A 283 6.25 0.81 12.83
CA PRO A 283 6.03 2.21 12.51
C PRO A 283 6.01 3.09 13.76
N LEU A 284 6.78 4.18 13.74
CA LEU A 284 6.80 5.14 14.84
C LEU A 284 5.39 5.66 15.14
N MET A 285 4.58 5.87 14.09
CA MET A 285 3.20 6.37 14.22
C MET A 285 2.27 5.38 14.92
N LEU A 286 2.46 4.06 14.73
CA LEU A 286 1.71 3.05 15.47
C LEU A 286 2.07 3.09 16.96
N ILE A 287 3.35 3.23 17.29
CA ILE A 287 3.81 3.37 18.69
C ILE A 287 3.22 4.63 19.32
N LEU A 288 3.29 5.78 18.63
CA LEU A 288 2.75 7.04 19.14
C LEU A 288 1.23 6.97 19.34
N SER A 289 0.49 6.43 18.38
CA SER A 289 -0.96 6.23 18.49
C SER A 289 -1.30 5.38 19.72
N PHE A 290 -0.61 4.25 19.88
CA PHE A 290 -0.74 3.36 21.02
C PHE A 290 -0.50 4.04 22.38
N LEU A 291 0.56 4.85 22.48
CA LEU A 291 0.89 5.58 23.71
C LEU A 291 -0.19 6.61 24.05
N ILE A 292 -0.66 7.37 23.04
CA ILE A 292 -1.70 8.40 23.22
C ILE A 292 -3.03 7.78 23.67
N ASP A 293 -3.37 6.59 23.19
CA ASP A 293 -4.59 5.87 23.58
C ASP A 293 -4.57 5.39 25.05
N ARG A 294 -3.39 5.23 25.66
CA ARG A 294 -3.23 4.77 27.06
C ARG A 294 -2.99 5.89 28.06
N MET A 295 -2.80 7.12 27.61
CA MET A 295 -2.63 8.28 28.49
C MET A 295 -3.95 8.68 29.16
N PRO A 296 -3.92 9.30 30.36
CA PRO A 296 -5.09 9.91 30.97
C PRO A 296 -5.83 10.82 29.99
N SER A 297 -7.17 10.83 30.03
CA SER A 297 -8.00 11.52 29.03
C SER A 297 -7.64 13.01 28.88
N SER A 298 -7.29 13.71 29.96
CA SER A 298 -6.84 15.11 29.92
C SER A 298 -5.58 15.30 29.07
N ILE A 299 -4.60 14.41 29.21
CA ILE A 299 -3.33 14.44 28.46
C ILE A 299 -3.56 14.00 27.02
N SER A 300 -4.34 12.94 26.80
CA SER A 300 -4.65 12.44 25.46
C SER A 300 -5.39 13.51 24.63
N ILE A 301 -6.40 14.18 25.21
CA ILE A 301 -7.13 15.29 24.56
C ILE A 301 -6.18 16.46 24.27
N TRP A 302 -5.35 16.84 25.25
CA TRP A 302 -4.37 17.91 25.08
C TRP A 302 -3.37 17.61 23.96
N LEU A 303 -2.81 16.39 23.90
CA LEU A 303 -1.93 15.95 22.82
C LEU A 303 -2.65 15.94 21.47
N ARG A 304 -3.87 15.38 21.41
CA ARG A 304 -4.67 15.33 20.17
C ARG A 304 -5.07 16.70 19.67
N SER A 305 -5.03 17.76 20.49
CA SER A 305 -5.22 19.14 20.03
C SER A 305 -3.95 19.77 19.43
N ARG A 306 -2.78 19.13 19.54
CA ARG A 306 -1.54 19.60 18.91
C ARG A 306 -1.54 19.24 17.44
N TRP A 307 -1.21 20.21 16.60
CA TRP A 307 -1.18 20.06 15.15
C TRP A 307 -0.37 18.85 14.69
N ILE A 308 0.80 18.60 15.29
CA ILE A 308 1.66 17.47 14.90
C ILE A 308 1.02 16.11 15.21
N VAL A 309 0.31 15.98 16.34
CA VAL A 309 -0.39 14.75 16.70
C VAL A 309 -1.66 14.58 15.86
N MET A 310 -2.38 15.68 15.60
CA MET A 310 -3.50 15.67 14.66
C MET A 310 -3.08 15.21 13.28
N PHE A 311 -1.93 15.69 12.79
CA PHE A 311 -1.39 15.28 11.51
C PHE A 311 -1.14 13.76 11.48
N ILE A 312 -0.47 13.22 12.49
CA ILE A 312 -0.18 11.78 12.61
C ILE A 312 -1.46 10.93 12.62
N LEU A 313 -2.46 11.33 13.41
CA LEU A 313 -3.72 10.60 13.55
C LEU A 313 -4.67 10.75 12.36
N ARG A 314 -4.46 11.76 11.52
CA ARG A 314 -5.24 11.99 10.29
C ARG A 314 -4.77 11.15 9.11
N VAL A 315 -3.51 10.70 9.11
CA VAL A 315 -2.99 9.82 8.05
C VAL A 315 -3.69 8.48 8.08
N VAL A 316 -3.77 7.83 9.24
CA VAL A 316 -4.54 6.60 9.42
C VAL A 316 -5.13 6.61 10.84
N LYS A 317 -6.43 6.30 10.99
CA LYS A 317 -7.04 6.13 12.31
C LYS A 317 -6.75 4.75 12.90
N ASN A 318 -6.78 3.72 12.05
CA ASN A 318 -6.59 2.32 12.39
C ASN A 318 -5.20 1.81 11.97
N TRP A 319 -4.16 2.32 12.63
CA TRP A 319 -2.76 2.01 12.30
C TRP A 319 -2.42 0.51 12.34
N GLN A 320 -3.23 -0.34 12.97
CA GLN A 320 -3.08 -1.79 12.88
C GLN A 320 -3.19 -2.33 11.44
N TYR A 321 -4.00 -1.68 10.60
CA TYR A 321 -4.15 -2.02 9.19
C TYR A 321 -3.15 -1.22 8.33
N GLY A 322 -2.85 0.02 8.70
CA GLY A 322 -1.89 0.89 7.99
C GLY A 322 -0.42 0.74 8.37
N LYS A 323 -0.02 -0.33 9.09
CA LYS A 323 1.38 -0.49 9.54
C LYS A 323 2.34 -1.01 8.46
N GLY A 324 1.82 -1.39 7.30
CA GLY A 324 2.58 -2.08 6.27
C GLY A 324 2.76 -3.57 6.56
N GLY A 325 2.61 -4.39 5.52
CA GLY A 325 2.69 -5.85 5.59
C GLY A 325 1.32 -6.54 5.72
N LEU A 326 1.34 -7.87 5.76
CA LEU A 326 0.14 -8.70 5.83
C LEU A 326 -0.38 -8.85 7.26
N VAL A 327 -1.68 -8.69 7.42
CA VAL A 327 -2.42 -8.82 8.67
C VAL A 327 -3.55 -9.81 8.44
N LYS A 328 -3.61 -10.88 9.26
CA LYS A 328 -4.80 -11.70 9.39
C LYS A 328 -5.76 -11.02 10.37
N VAL A 329 -7.02 -10.83 9.98
CA VAL A 329 -8.04 -10.16 10.81
C VAL A 329 -9.13 -11.09 11.32
N ASN A 330 -9.43 -12.18 10.59
CA ASN A 330 -10.33 -13.25 11.04
C ASN A 330 -9.89 -14.59 10.39
N ASP A 331 -10.42 -15.70 10.89
CA ASP A 331 -10.35 -17.00 10.22
C ASP A 331 -11.40 -17.12 9.12
N ASP A 332 -12.61 -16.66 9.40
CA ASP A 332 -13.75 -16.67 8.49
C ASP A 332 -13.83 -15.33 7.72
N PRO A 333 -13.67 -15.33 6.38
CA PRO A 333 -13.80 -14.12 5.56
C PRO A 333 -15.19 -13.47 5.63
N SER A 334 -16.25 -14.20 6.03
CA SER A 334 -17.60 -13.66 6.18
C SER A 334 -17.75 -12.71 7.37
N LEU A 335 -16.85 -12.77 8.34
CA LEU A 335 -16.81 -11.88 9.52
C LEU A 335 -16.11 -10.55 9.22
N GLY A 336 -16.25 -10.09 7.98
CA GLY A 336 -15.70 -8.82 7.54
C GLY A 336 -14.25 -8.88 7.09
N GLY A 337 -13.83 -10.00 6.49
CA GLY A 337 -12.52 -10.16 5.87
C GLY A 337 -11.61 -11.17 6.54
N ARG A 338 -10.72 -11.79 5.77
CA ARG A 338 -9.68 -12.71 6.31
C ARG A 338 -8.31 -12.05 6.44
N PHE A 339 -7.83 -11.41 5.36
CA PHE A 339 -6.52 -10.76 5.32
C PHE A 339 -6.59 -9.32 4.82
N ILE A 340 -5.72 -8.47 5.37
CA ILE A 340 -5.47 -7.12 4.89
C ILE A 340 -3.97 -6.97 4.68
N TYR A 341 -3.57 -6.45 3.53
CA TYR A 341 -2.19 -6.08 3.25
C TYR A 341 -2.12 -4.60 2.92
N CYS A 342 -1.35 -3.86 3.72
CA CYS A 342 -1.00 -2.49 3.40
C CYS A 342 0.40 -2.44 2.79
N ASN A 343 0.52 -1.93 1.58
CA ASN A 343 1.79 -1.76 0.92
C ASN A 343 2.60 -0.66 1.59
N ARG A 344 3.93 -0.81 1.59
CA ARG A 344 4.83 0.20 2.12
C ARG A 344 5.12 1.31 1.13
N GLY A 345 4.61 1.21 -0.10
CA GLY A 345 4.81 2.16 -1.18
C GLY A 345 6.16 2.03 -1.86
N ILE A 346 6.27 2.51 -3.10
CA ILE A 346 7.56 2.63 -3.79
C ILE A 346 8.24 3.96 -3.44
N ALA A 347 7.53 5.08 -3.60
CA ALA A 347 8.10 6.40 -3.39
C ALA A 347 7.84 6.93 -1.98
N THR A 348 8.38 8.11 -1.67
CA THR A 348 8.20 8.79 -0.39
C THR A 348 7.57 10.15 -0.55
N HIS A 349 6.71 10.52 0.39
CA HIS A 349 6.51 11.93 0.71
C HIS A 349 7.65 12.40 1.63
N PRO A 350 8.22 13.62 1.47
CA PRO A 350 9.20 14.14 2.42
C PRO A 350 8.73 14.04 3.90
N PRO A 351 9.63 13.77 4.87
CA PRO A 351 11.08 13.67 4.75
C PRO A 351 11.56 12.24 5.04
N LEU A 352 12.02 11.54 4.00
CA LEU A 352 12.83 10.32 4.11
C LEU A 352 12.08 9.05 4.57
N ARG A 353 12.53 7.89 4.05
CA ARG A 353 12.27 6.59 4.68
C ARG A 353 13.34 6.35 5.75
N PHE A 354 12.99 5.68 6.83
CA PHE A 354 13.96 5.21 7.82
C PHE A 354 13.56 3.81 8.27
N LEU A 355 14.41 2.83 7.95
CA LEU A 355 14.15 1.41 8.21
C LEU A 355 12.81 0.90 7.60
N CYS A 356 12.34 1.56 6.54
CA CYS A 356 11.14 1.20 5.79
C CYS A 356 11.46 1.17 4.30
N SER A 357 11.97 0.04 3.80
CA SER A 357 12.33 -0.10 2.38
C SER A 357 11.12 0.08 1.45
N PRO A 358 11.34 0.58 0.21
CA PRO A 358 10.36 0.47 -0.87
C PRO A 358 10.03 -1.01 -1.13
N VAL A 359 8.76 -1.33 -1.33
CA VAL A 359 8.32 -2.72 -1.49
C VAL A 359 7.44 -2.91 -2.70
N VAL A 360 7.74 -3.96 -3.45
CA VAL A 360 6.81 -4.63 -4.32
C VAL A 360 6.31 -5.87 -3.60
N ALA A 361 4.98 -6.00 -3.49
CA ALA A 361 4.39 -7.19 -2.89
C ALA A 361 4.04 -8.20 -3.98
N THR A 362 4.34 -9.47 -3.77
CA THR A 362 3.90 -10.54 -4.67
C THR A 362 3.06 -11.53 -3.88
N PHE A 363 2.02 -12.02 -4.52
CA PHE A 363 1.04 -12.89 -3.89
C PHE A 363 0.83 -14.13 -4.72
N ASN A 364 0.62 -15.20 -3.99
CA ASN A 364 0.24 -16.50 -4.50
C ASN A 364 -1.00 -16.96 -3.75
N ILE A 365 -2.15 -17.01 -4.44
CA ILE A 365 -3.37 -17.60 -3.88
C ILE A 365 -3.49 -19.04 -4.36
N LYS A 366 -3.47 -19.97 -3.41
CA LYS A 366 -3.61 -21.40 -3.65
C LYS A 366 -4.89 -21.94 -3.04
N LYS A 367 -5.37 -23.05 -3.60
CA LYS A 367 -6.50 -23.78 -3.02
C LYS A 367 -6.14 -24.24 -1.61
N HIS A 368 -7.10 -24.16 -0.70
CA HIS A 368 -6.96 -24.80 0.60
C HIS A 368 -7.04 -26.31 0.40
N ASP A 369 -5.93 -27.01 0.67
CA ASP A 369 -5.91 -28.48 0.72
C ASP A 369 -6.83 -29.03 1.81
#